data_AF-A0A5E4B2C1-F1
#
_entry.id   AF-A0A5E4B2C1-F1
#
_cell.length_a   1.000
_cell.length_b   1.000
_cell.length_c   1.000
_cell.angle_alpha   90.00
_cell.angle_beta   90.00
_cell.angle_gamma   90.00
#
_symmetry.space_group_name_H-M   'P 1'
#
loop_
_entity.id
_entity.type
_entity.pdbx_description
1 polymer ?
#
loop_
_entity_poly.entity_id
_entity_poly.type
_entity_poly.pdbx_seq_one_letter_code
_entity_poly.pdbx_strand_id
1 'polypeptide(L)'
;MLFFIYAVIGMQMFGKVAMRDNNQINRNNNFQTFPQAVLLLFRCATGEAWQEIMLACLPGKLCDPESDYNPGEEYTCGSNFAIVYFISFYMLCAFLIINLFVAVIMDNFDYLTRDWSILGPHHLDEFKRIWSEYDPEAKGRIKHLDVVTLLRRIQPPLGFGKLCPHRVACKRLVAMNMPLNSDGTVMFNATLFALVRTALKIKTEGEHSLEAGQVAEEEGVAASDFDFLNWAFSR
;
A
#
# COMPACT_ATOMS: atom_id res chain seq x y z
N MET A 1 7.33 -7.49 -21.38
CA MET A 1 6.99 -8.47 -22.43
C MET A 1 6.43 -7.82 -23.70
N LEU A 2 5.48 -6.86 -23.61
CA LEU A 2 4.93 -6.15 -24.79
C LEU A 2 6.03 -5.57 -25.71
N PHE A 3 6.95 -4.78 -25.16
CA PHE A 3 8.08 -4.19 -25.91
C PHE A 3 8.96 -5.23 -26.61
N PHE A 4 9.19 -6.39 -25.98
CA PHE A 4 10.01 -7.45 -26.56
C PHE A 4 9.34 -8.06 -27.79
N ILE A 5 8.05 -8.42 -27.67
CA ILE A 5 7.28 -9.04 -28.76
C ILE A 5 7.17 -8.07 -29.94
N TYR A 6 6.79 -6.82 -29.67
CA TYR A 6 6.67 -5.81 -30.71
C TYR A 6 8.03 -5.49 -31.35
N ALA A 7 9.12 -5.37 -30.58
CA ALA A 7 10.44 -5.12 -31.15
C ALA A 7 10.85 -6.21 -32.15
N VAL A 8 10.67 -7.49 -31.79
CA VAL A 8 11.00 -8.60 -32.69
C VAL A 8 10.13 -8.57 -33.95
N ILE A 9 8.81 -8.36 -33.82
CA ILE A 9 7.91 -8.27 -34.98
C ILE A 9 8.29 -7.07 -35.86
N GLY A 10 8.55 -5.91 -35.26
CA GLY A 10 8.93 -4.69 -35.97
C GLY A 10 10.25 -4.83 -36.73
N MET A 11 11.24 -5.52 -36.16
CA MET A 11 12.47 -5.86 -36.86
C MET A 11 12.22 -6.72 -38.10
N GLN A 12 11.36 -7.74 -38.00
CA GLN A 12 11.06 -8.61 -39.13
C GLN A 12 10.28 -7.89 -40.24
N MET A 13 9.36 -6.99 -39.87
CA MET A 13 8.47 -6.31 -40.82
C MET A 13 9.08 -5.04 -41.42
N PHE A 14 9.87 -4.29 -40.64
CA PHE A 14 10.32 -2.94 -40.99
C PHE A 14 11.84 -2.77 -40.91
N GLY A 15 12.60 -3.81 -40.55
CA GLY A 15 14.07 -3.74 -40.43
C GLY A 15 14.78 -3.45 -41.75
N LYS A 16 14.15 -3.74 -42.90
CA LYS A 16 14.73 -3.48 -44.23
C LYS A 16 14.50 -2.05 -44.76
N VAL A 17 13.77 -1.21 -44.03
CA VAL A 17 13.51 0.17 -44.47
C VAL A 17 14.79 0.99 -44.37
N ALA A 18 15.20 1.64 -45.46
CA ALA A 18 16.42 2.45 -45.51
C ALA A 18 16.35 3.64 -44.55
N MET A 19 17.45 3.88 -43.86
CA MET A 19 17.64 5.05 -43.00
C MET A 19 17.95 6.29 -43.85
N ARG A 20 17.19 7.38 -43.66
CA ARG A 20 17.45 8.68 -44.31
C ARG A 20 17.36 9.80 -43.28
N ASP A 21 18.31 10.72 -43.27
CA ASP A 21 18.39 11.79 -42.25
C ASP A 21 17.17 12.71 -42.21
N ASN A 22 16.50 12.92 -43.35
CA ASN A 22 15.30 13.76 -43.46
C ASN A 22 13.98 12.97 -43.27
N ASN A 23 14.04 11.74 -42.78
CA ASN A 23 12.87 10.89 -42.53
C ASN A 23 12.78 10.51 -41.05
N GLN A 24 11.60 10.05 -40.63
CA GLN A 24 11.41 9.52 -39.26
C GLN A 24 12.13 8.20 -39.03
N ILE A 25 12.46 7.48 -40.11
CA ILE A 25 13.35 6.32 -40.07
C ILE A 25 14.76 6.78 -40.43
N ASN A 26 15.63 6.85 -39.44
CA ASN A 26 17.00 7.35 -39.53
C ASN A 26 17.94 6.57 -38.60
N ARG A 27 19.20 6.97 -38.54
CA ARG A 27 20.23 6.28 -37.72
C ARG A 27 19.86 6.18 -36.23
N ASN A 28 19.07 7.12 -35.72
CA ASN A 28 18.63 7.16 -34.32
C ASN A 28 17.25 6.53 -34.09
N ASN A 29 16.49 6.28 -35.16
CA ASN A 29 15.12 5.76 -35.10
C ASN A 29 14.94 4.73 -36.21
N ASN A 30 15.16 3.44 -35.90
CA ASN A 30 15.01 2.37 -36.86
C ASN A 30 14.67 1.04 -36.20
N PHE A 31 14.36 0.04 -37.04
CA PHE A 31 14.07 -1.34 -36.66
C PHE A 31 15.19 -2.31 -37.08
N GLN A 32 16.41 -1.82 -37.36
CA GLN A 32 17.48 -2.70 -37.86
C GLN A 32 18.11 -3.57 -36.75
N THR A 33 18.15 -3.05 -35.52
CA THR A 33 18.69 -3.78 -34.37
C THR A 33 17.69 -3.80 -33.23
N PHE A 34 17.79 -4.83 -32.37
CA PHE A 34 16.85 -5.01 -31.28
C PHE A 34 16.81 -3.84 -30.29
N PRO A 35 17.95 -3.30 -29.80
CA PRO A 35 17.91 -2.16 -28.88
C PRO A 35 17.31 -0.89 -29.52
N GLN A 36 17.58 -0.65 -30.81
CA GLN A 36 17.01 0.50 -31.54
C GLN A 36 15.50 0.34 -31.73
N ALA A 37 15.03 -0.85 -32.07
CA ALA A 37 13.60 -1.15 -32.17
C ALA A 37 12.88 -0.91 -30.83
N VAL A 38 13.49 -1.32 -29.71
CA VAL A 38 12.94 -1.07 -28.36
C VAL A 38 12.93 0.43 -28.05
N LEU A 39 13.99 1.17 -28.37
CA LEU A 39 14.07 2.62 -28.15
C LEU A 39 13.02 3.38 -28.98
N LEU A 40 12.84 3.00 -30.24
CA LEU A 40 11.82 3.57 -31.11
C LEU A 40 10.41 3.27 -30.58
N LEU A 41 10.16 2.04 -30.12
CA LEU A 41 8.88 1.71 -29.46
C LEU A 41 8.67 2.50 -28.16
N PHE A 42 9.73 2.78 -27.41
CA PHE A 42 9.66 3.63 -26.22
C PHE A 42 9.27 5.07 -26.59
N ARG A 43 9.85 5.61 -27.66
CA ARG A 43 9.45 6.91 -28.25
C ARG A 43 7.98 6.90 -28.69
N CYS A 44 7.50 5.81 -29.28
CA CYS A 44 6.07 5.69 -29.60
C CYS A 44 5.18 5.61 -28.36
N ALA A 45 5.63 4.94 -27.29
CA ALA A 45 4.90 4.81 -26.04
C ALA A 45 4.74 6.15 -25.29
N THR A 46 5.69 7.07 -25.43
CA THR A 46 5.57 8.45 -24.92
C THR A 46 4.66 9.33 -25.79
N GLY A 47 4.18 8.81 -26.92
CA GLY A 47 3.33 9.54 -27.87
C GLY A 47 4.08 10.48 -28.80
N GLU A 48 5.41 10.42 -28.85
CA GLU A 48 6.21 11.34 -29.65
C GLU A 48 6.23 10.92 -31.13
N ALA A 49 5.58 11.71 -31.99
CA ALA A 49 5.59 11.60 -33.45
C ALA A 49 5.31 10.18 -34.00
N TRP A 50 4.60 9.35 -33.24
CA TRP A 50 4.38 7.93 -33.57
C TRP A 50 3.58 7.75 -34.87
N GLN A 51 2.69 8.70 -35.21
CA GLN A 51 1.96 8.67 -36.48
C GLN A 51 2.91 8.83 -37.67
N GLU A 52 3.89 9.73 -37.55
CA GLU A 52 4.86 9.97 -38.63
C GLU A 52 5.79 8.77 -38.81
N ILE A 53 6.19 8.13 -37.70
CA ILE A 53 6.95 6.87 -37.73
C ILE A 53 6.12 5.78 -38.43
N MET A 54 4.83 5.64 -38.12
CA MET A 54 3.94 4.70 -38.79
C MET A 54 3.87 4.97 -40.31
N LEU A 55 3.70 6.24 -40.71
CA LEU A 55 3.67 6.64 -42.13
C LEU A 55 5.01 6.36 -42.83
N ALA A 56 6.13 6.43 -42.11
CA ALA A 56 7.44 6.08 -42.62
C ALA A 56 7.66 4.57 -42.79
N CYS A 57 6.81 3.71 -42.19
CA CYS A 57 6.84 2.25 -42.32
C CYS A 57 5.78 1.67 -43.29
N LEU A 58 4.90 2.49 -43.86
CA LEU A 58 3.96 2.10 -44.93
C LEU A 58 4.70 1.58 -46.18
N PRO A 59 4.04 0.84 -47.10
CA PRO A 59 4.72 0.33 -48.29
C PRO A 59 5.18 1.45 -49.23
N GLY A 60 6.09 1.15 -50.15
CA GLY A 60 6.61 2.12 -51.11
C GLY A 60 7.87 2.84 -50.63
N LYS A 61 8.58 2.30 -49.63
CA LYS A 61 9.79 2.91 -49.06
C LYS A 61 11.02 2.33 -49.69
N LEU A 62 12.06 3.14 -49.72
CA LEU A 62 13.39 2.68 -50.14
C LEU A 62 13.86 1.56 -49.21
N CYS A 63 14.29 0.45 -49.80
CA CYS A 63 14.97 -0.63 -49.10
C CYS A 63 16.42 -0.25 -48.80
N ASP A 64 16.94 -0.73 -47.67
CA ASP A 64 18.35 -0.59 -47.33
C ASP A 64 19.21 -1.28 -48.41
N PRO A 65 20.32 -0.67 -48.90
CA PRO A 65 21.18 -1.28 -49.91
C PRO A 65 21.76 -2.65 -49.53
N GLU A 66 21.88 -2.95 -48.23
CA GLU A 66 22.32 -4.26 -47.73
C GLU A 66 21.20 -5.31 -47.73
N SER A 67 19.97 -4.93 -48.07
CA SER A 67 18.83 -5.84 -48.15
C SER A 67 18.77 -6.58 -49.48
N ASP A 68 18.33 -7.84 -49.45
CA ASP A 68 18.06 -8.60 -50.66
C ASP A 68 16.80 -8.06 -51.38
N TYR A 69 16.99 -7.33 -52.49
CA TYR A 69 15.93 -6.90 -53.42
C TYR A 69 16.39 -7.07 -54.88
N ASN A 70 15.45 -7.28 -55.81
CA ASN A 70 15.80 -7.42 -57.23
C ASN A 70 16.11 -6.05 -57.87
N PRO A 71 16.98 -5.99 -58.90
CA PRO A 71 17.23 -4.76 -59.63
C PRO A 71 15.91 -4.14 -60.15
N GLY A 72 15.63 -2.90 -59.75
CA GLY A 72 14.38 -2.19 -60.06
C GLY A 72 13.30 -2.24 -58.98
N GLU A 73 13.49 -3.01 -57.90
CA GLU A 73 12.54 -3.16 -56.78
C GLU A 73 12.94 -2.36 -55.52
N GLU A 74 13.71 -1.28 -55.69
CA GLU A 74 14.26 -0.47 -54.58
C GLU A 74 13.20 0.14 -53.66
N TYR A 75 11.97 0.37 -54.15
CA TYR A 75 10.87 1.02 -53.40
C TYR A 75 9.81 0.03 -52.91
N THR A 76 10.19 -1.22 -52.63
CA THR A 76 9.26 -2.28 -52.22
C THR A 76 9.19 -2.49 -50.71
N CYS A 77 10.01 -1.80 -49.92
CA CYS A 77 10.06 -1.97 -48.47
C CYS A 77 8.92 -1.23 -47.75
N GLY A 78 8.63 -1.70 -46.52
CA GLY A 78 7.47 -1.28 -45.73
C GLY A 78 6.26 -2.17 -45.96
N SER A 79 5.23 -2.01 -45.14
CA SER A 79 4.03 -2.86 -45.20
C SER A 79 2.78 -2.13 -44.73
N ASN A 80 1.62 -2.45 -45.34
CA ASN A 80 0.32 -1.97 -44.88
C ASN A 80 -0.01 -2.46 -43.46
N PHE A 81 0.67 -3.52 -43.01
CA PHE A 81 0.59 -4.01 -41.63
C PHE A 81 1.04 -2.96 -40.60
N ALA A 82 1.81 -1.94 -41.00
CA ALA A 82 2.24 -0.84 -40.14
C ALA A 82 1.06 -0.18 -39.40
N ILE A 83 -0.08 0.02 -40.07
CA ILE A 83 -1.23 0.70 -39.46
C ILE A 83 -1.75 -0.11 -38.26
N VAL A 84 -1.99 -1.40 -38.45
CA VAL A 84 -2.48 -2.29 -37.39
C VAL A 84 -1.42 -2.46 -36.30
N TYR A 85 -0.15 -2.59 -36.68
CA TYR A 85 0.97 -2.73 -35.76
C TYR A 85 1.08 -1.54 -34.80
N PHE A 86 1.15 -0.30 -35.31
CA PHE A 86 1.33 0.89 -34.46
C PHE A 86 0.07 1.24 -33.66
N ILE A 87 -1.13 1.12 -34.24
CA ILE A 87 -2.38 1.39 -33.52
C ILE A 87 -2.58 0.39 -32.38
N SER A 88 -2.38 -0.91 -32.64
CA SER A 88 -2.51 -1.94 -31.59
C SER A 88 -1.47 -1.76 -30.49
N PHE A 89 -0.22 -1.45 -30.83
CA PHE A 89 0.83 -1.15 -29.87
C PHE A 89 0.43 0.02 -28.95
N TYR A 90 -0.03 1.12 -29.55
CA TYR A 90 -0.41 2.33 -28.80
C TYR A 90 -1.55 2.06 -27.82
N MET A 91 -2.61 1.38 -28.27
CA MET A 91 -3.75 1.03 -27.42
C MET A 91 -3.36 0.09 -26.28
N LEU A 92 -2.59 -0.96 -26.56
CA LEU A 92 -2.13 -1.91 -25.54
C LEU A 92 -1.16 -1.25 -24.55
N CYS A 93 -0.27 -0.38 -25.03
CA CYS A 93 0.67 0.33 -24.17
C CYS A 93 -0.06 1.30 -23.22
N ALA A 94 -0.99 2.09 -23.75
CA ALA A 94 -1.82 2.98 -22.93
C ALA A 94 -2.62 2.22 -21.87
N PHE A 95 -3.24 1.09 -22.25
CA PHE A 95 -3.96 0.23 -21.31
C PHE A 95 -3.06 -0.30 -20.19
N LEU A 96 -1.85 -0.77 -20.51
CA LEU A 96 -0.90 -1.26 -19.50
C LEU A 96 -0.41 -0.15 -18.57
N ILE A 97 -0.10 1.04 -19.09
CA ILE A 97 0.36 2.19 -18.29
C ILE A 97 -0.74 2.61 -17.29
N ILE A 98 -1.99 2.72 -17.76
CA ILE A 98 -3.12 3.07 -16.90
C ILE A 98 -3.33 2.00 -15.82
N ASN A 99 -3.32 0.72 -16.18
CA ASN A 99 -3.49 -0.35 -15.20
C ASN A 99 -2.37 -0.39 -14.17
N LEU A 100 -1.13 -0.09 -14.58
CA LEU A 100 0.00 0.03 -13.66
C LEU A 100 -0.20 1.21 -12.70
N PHE A 101 -0.64 2.36 -13.21
CA PHE A 101 -0.91 3.53 -12.39
C PHE A 101 -2.04 3.28 -11.38
N VAL A 102 -3.12 2.62 -11.80
CA VAL A 102 -4.23 2.22 -10.91
C VAL A 102 -3.76 1.25 -9.84
N ALA A 103 -2.98 0.23 -10.18
CA ALA A 103 -2.45 -0.73 -9.22
C ALA A 103 -1.57 -0.02 -8.16
N VAL A 104 -0.64 0.83 -8.59
CA VAL A 104 0.22 1.61 -7.69
C VAL A 104 -0.61 2.53 -6.82
N ILE A 105 -1.61 3.22 -7.37
CA ILE A 105 -2.48 4.09 -6.56
C ILE A 105 -3.26 3.27 -5.54
N MET A 106 -3.83 2.13 -5.89
CA MET A 106 -4.59 1.31 -4.94
C MET A 106 -3.72 0.83 -3.78
N ASP A 107 -2.48 0.41 -4.07
CA ASP A 107 -1.51 0.03 -3.02
C ASP A 107 -1.18 1.20 -2.09
N ASN A 108 -1.14 2.42 -2.63
CA ASN A 108 -0.90 3.65 -1.85
C ASN A 108 -2.19 4.24 -1.24
N PHE A 109 -3.37 3.83 -1.70
CA PHE A 109 -4.65 4.37 -1.25
C PHE A 109 -4.93 3.93 0.19
N ASP A 110 -4.56 2.71 0.56
CA ASP A 110 -4.63 2.23 1.94
C ASP A 110 -3.72 3.03 2.88
N TYR A 111 -2.59 3.55 2.38
CA TYR A 111 -1.74 4.47 3.14
C TYR A 111 -2.39 5.86 3.27
N LEU A 112 -2.91 6.41 2.18
CA LEU A 112 -3.51 7.74 2.14
C LEU A 112 -4.86 7.85 2.86
N THR A 113 -5.61 6.75 2.98
CA THR A 113 -6.91 6.72 3.68
C THR A 113 -6.82 6.25 5.13
N ARG A 114 -5.66 5.73 5.56
CA ARG A 114 -5.41 5.32 6.96
C ARG A 114 -5.45 6.47 7.96
N ASP A 115 -5.25 7.70 7.50
CA ASP A 115 -5.36 8.92 8.31
C ASP A 115 -6.80 9.20 8.80
N TRP A 116 -7.80 8.44 8.31
CA TRP A 116 -9.18 8.47 8.82
C TRP A 116 -9.53 7.31 9.74
N SER A 117 -8.62 6.34 9.95
CA SER A 117 -8.88 5.29 10.93
C SER A 117 -8.83 5.88 12.33
N ILE A 118 -9.89 5.64 13.11
CA ILE A 118 -9.98 6.06 14.53
C ILE A 118 -8.77 5.62 15.36
N LEU A 119 -7.96 4.68 14.88
CA LEU A 119 -6.74 4.20 15.51
C LEU A 119 -5.69 3.81 14.46
N GLY A 120 -4.79 4.74 14.12
CA GLY A 120 -3.65 4.49 13.22
C GLY A 120 -2.38 3.91 13.88
N PRO A 121 -1.38 3.48 13.08
CA PRO A 121 -0.12 2.89 13.57
C PRO A 121 0.67 3.81 14.51
N HIS A 122 0.60 5.12 14.30
CA HIS A 122 1.29 6.11 15.12
C HIS A 122 0.86 6.08 16.60
N HIS A 123 -0.41 5.77 16.89
CA HIS A 123 -0.88 5.59 18.27
C HIS A 123 -0.26 4.36 18.94
N LEU A 124 -0.05 3.28 18.17
CA LEU A 124 0.59 2.05 18.66
C LEU A 124 2.09 2.29 18.91
N ASP A 125 2.74 3.09 18.06
CA ASP A 125 4.13 3.50 18.25
C ASP A 125 4.29 4.40 19.49
N GLU A 126 3.37 5.33 19.72
CA GLU A 126 3.34 6.10 20.97
C GLU A 126 3.16 5.21 22.20
N PHE A 127 2.23 4.24 22.15
CA PHE A 127 2.05 3.28 23.24
C PHE A 127 3.33 2.47 23.52
N LYS A 128 3.97 1.91 22.48
CA LYS A 128 5.25 1.19 22.62
C LYS A 128 6.33 2.07 23.25
N ARG A 129 6.43 3.32 22.81
CA ARG A 129 7.42 4.28 23.33
C ARG A 129 7.19 4.54 24.81
N ILE A 130 5.97 4.87 25.22
CA ILE A 130 5.67 5.13 26.64
C ILE A 130 5.85 3.85 27.46
N TRP A 131 5.41 2.69 26.97
CA TRP A 131 5.60 1.42 27.67
C TRP A 131 7.07 1.11 27.96
N SER A 132 7.96 1.38 27.00
CA SER A 132 9.41 1.15 27.16
C SER A 132 10.03 1.96 28.31
N GLU A 133 9.42 3.08 28.70
CA GLU A 133 9.87 3.87 29.86
C GLU A 133 9.55 3.17 31.20
N TYR A 134 8.53 2.30 31.23
CA TYR A 134 8.12 1.53 32.41
C TYR A 134 8.69 0.09 32.43
N ASP A 135 9.09 -0.43 31.27
CA ASP A 135 9.73 -1.75 31.12
C ASP A 135 11.08 -1.62 30.38
N PRO A 136 12.11 -1.02 31.01
CA PRO A 136 13.41 -0.79 30.37
C PRO A 136 14.18 -2.08 30.08
N GLU A 137 13.85 -3.18 30.78
CA GLU A 137 14.46 -4.51 30.57
C GLU A 137 13.71 -5.35 29.52
N ALA A 138 12.66 -4.80 28.90
CA ALA A 138 11.84 -5.48 27.89
C ALA A 138 11.31 -6.85 28.34
N LYS A 139 10.89 -6.95 29.61
CA LYS A 139 10.29 -8.17 30.19
C LYS A 139 8.92 -8.50 29.60
N GLY A 140 8.29 -7.53 28.93
CA GLY A 140 6.96 -7.63 28.35
C GLY A 140 5.84 -7.51 29.40
N ARG A 141 6.15 -7.07 30.62
CA ARG A 141 5.19 -6.96 31.73
C ARG A 141 5.48 -5.77 32.64
N ILE A 142 4.43 -5.15 33.16
CA ILE A 142 4.51 -4.04 34.15
C ILE A 142 3.54 -4.31 35.30
N LYS A 143 3.70 -3.60 36.43
CA LYS A 143 2.77 -3.70 37.56
C LYS A 143 1.44 -3.02 37.20
N HIS A 144 0.33 -3.60 37.64
CA HIS A 144 -1.01 -3.05 37.35
C HIS A 144 -1.21 -1.60 37.84
N LEU A 145 -0.54 -1.20 38.93
CA LEU A 145 -0.56 0.17 39.48
C LEU A 145 -0.05 1.20 38.47
N ASP A 146 0.96 0.85 37.69
CA ASP A 146 1.61 1.77 36.75
C ASP A 146 0.77 1.98 35.49
N VAL A 147 -0.15 1.05 35.18
CA VAL A 147 -1.00 1.07 33.97
C VAL A 147 -1.85 2.33 33.91
N VAL A 148 -2.45 2.75 35.04
CA VAL A 148 -3.29 3.96 35.08
C VAL A 148 -2.46 5.20 34.76
N THR A 149 -1.24 5.28 35.28
CA THR A 149 -0.33 6.40 35.01
C THR A 149 0.15 6.41 33.57
N LEU A 150 0.44 5.23 33.01
CA LEU A 150 0.83 5.03 31.61
C LEU A 150 -0.28 5.50 30.67
N LEU A 151 -1.52 5.05 30.88
CA LEU A 151 -2.66 5.39 30.02
C LEU A 151 -3.03 6.87 30.07
N ARG A 152 -2.77 7.57 31.18
CA ARG A 152 -2.95 9.02 31.27
C ARG A 152 -1.88 9.81 30.51
N ARG A 153 -0.73 9.21 30.19
CA ARG A 153 0.32 9.84 29.38
C ARG A 153 0.06 9.73 27.88
N ILE A 154 -0.73 8.75 27.46
CA ILE A 154 -1.11 8.52 26.05
C ILE A 154 -2.40 9.29 25.76
N GLN A 155 -2.44 10.02 24.64
CA GLN A 155 -3.62 10.79 24.25
C GLN A 155 -4.77 9.88 23.75
N PRO A 156 -6.03 10.32 23.84
CA PRO A 156 -7.12 9.72 23.07
C PRO A 156 -6.74 9.68 21.59
N PRO A 157 -7.07 8.61 20.85
CA PRO A 157 -8.12 7.62 21.09
C PRO A 157 -7.70 6.33 21.82
N LEU A 158 -6.39 6.07 21.98
CA LEU A 158 -5.89 4.83 22.61
C LEU A 158 -5.70 4.97 24.13
N GLY A 159 -5.33 6.16 24.60
CA GLY A 159 -5.15 6.47 26.02
C GLY A 159 -6.25 7.36 26.61
N PHE A 160 -6.05 7.81 27.84
CA PHE A 160 -7.00 8.66 28.57
C PHE A 160 -6.66 10.15 28.48
N GLY A 161 -5.41 10.49 28.17
CA GLY A 161 -4.91 11.87 28.19
C GLY A 161 -4.69 12.42 29.60
N LYS A 162 -3.86 13.48 29.69
CA LYS A 162 -3.41 14.05 30.97
C LYS A 162 -4.55 14.62 31.83
N LEU A 163 -5.58 15.14 31.16
CA LEU A 163 -6.74 15.77 31.78
C LEU A 163 -7.73 14.76 32.38
N CYS A 164 -7.59 13.46 32.13
CA CYS A 164 -8.49 12.47 32.67
C CYS A 164 -8.32 12.33 34.20
N PRO A 165 -9.40 12.47 34.99
CA PRO A 165 -9.37 12.21 36.43
C PRO A 165 -9.02 10.75 36.72
N HIS A 166 -8.29 10.52 37.83
CA HIS A 166 -7.84 9.19 38.22
C HIS A 166 -8.99 8.18 38.37
N ARG A 167 -10.10 8.61 39.00
CA ARG A 167 -11.29 7.77 39.19
C ARG A 167 -11.91 7.29 37.87
N VAL A 168 -11.99 8.16 36.87
CA VAL A 168 -12.53 7.82 35.54
C VAL A 168 -11.59 6.87 34.80
N ALA A 169 -10.28 7.08 34.92
CA ALA A 169 -9.28 6.20 34.36
C ALA A 169 -9.34 4.78 34.97
N CYS A 170 -9.45 4.68 36.30
CA CYS A 170 -9.60 3.39 36.99
C CYS A 170 -10.91 2.69 36.60
N LYS A 171 -12.04 3.39 36.58
CA LYS A 171 -13.34 2.81 36.17
C LYS A 171 -13.26 2.26 34.75
N ARG A 172 -12.64 3.01 33.83
CA ARG A 172 -12.42 2.56 32.45
C ARG A 172 -11.48 1.35 32.40
N LEU A 173 -10.39 1.34 33.17
CA LEU A 173 -9.45 0.21 33.21
C LEU A 173 -10.12 -1.09 33.66
N VAL A 174 -10.93 -1.03 34.72
CA VAL A 174 -11.69 -2.18 35.21
C VAL A 174 -12.69 -2.66 34.16
N ALA A 175 -13.40 -1.73 33.51
CA ALA A 175 -14.35 -2.06 32.46
C ALA A 175 -13.70 -2.71 31.21
N MET A 176 -12.40 -2.50 30.99
CA MET A 176 -11.67 -3.13 29.88
C MET A 176 -11.35 -4.61 30.11
N ASN A 177 -11.59 -5.13 31.32
CA ASN A 177 -11.39 -6.54 31.71
C ASN A 177 -10.04 -7.10 31.24
N MET A 178 -8.96 -6.42 31.62
CA MET A 178 -7.60 -6.81 31.26
C MET A 178 -7.12 -7.96 32.14
N PRO A 179 -6.54 -9.03 31.58
CA PRO A 179 -6.10 -10.16 32.38
C PRO A 179 -4.90 -9.77 33.26
N LEU A 180 -4.97 -10.18 34.53
CA LEU A 180 -3.88 -10.06 35.49
C LEU A 180 -3.23 -11.41 35.75
N ASN A 181 -1.91 -11.37 35.87
CA ASN A 181 -1.13 -12.49 36.37
C ASN A 181 -1.21 -12.55 37.89
N SER A 182 -0.99 -13.74 38.46
CA SER A 182 -1.02 -14.01 39.90
C SER A 182 0.01 -13.20 40.71
N ASP A 183 1.01 -12.62 40.06
CA ASP A 183 2.04 -11.75 40.63
C ASP A 183 1.66 -10.26 40.62
N GLY A 184 0.44 -9.92 40.19
CA GLY A 184 -0.06 -8.54 40.09
C GLY A 184 0.50 -7.77 38.89
N THR A 185 1.08 -8.47 37.91
CA THR A 185 1.57 -7.86 36.66
C THR A 185 0.58 -8.01 35.51
N VAL A 186 0.68 -7.12 34.53
CA VAL A 186 -0.05 -7.18 33.25
C VAL A 186 0.93 -7.30 32.10
N MET A 187 0.56 -8.04 31.06
CA MET A 187 1.41 -8.25 29.87
C MET A 187 1.17 -7.19 28.80
N PHE A 188 2.21 -6.84 28.04
CA PHE A 188 2.16 -5.85 26.97
C PHE A 188 1.09 -6.16 25.92
N ASN A 189 1.12 -7.38 25.37
CA ASN A 189 0.22 -7.85 24.32
C ASN A 189 -1.24 -7.89 24.80
N ALA A 190 -1.49 -8.38 26.01
CA ALA A 190 -2.82 -8.41 26.60
C ALA A 190 -3.37 -6.99 26.85
N THR A 191 -2.52 -6.09 27.36
CA THR A 191 -2.86 -4.69 27.60
C THR A 191 -3.21 -3.97 26.30
N LEU A 192 -2.34 -4.09 25.30
CA LEU A 192 -2.52 -3.47 24.00
C LEU A 192 -3.79 -3.97 23.30
N PHE A 193 -4.03 -5.28 23.34
CA PHE A 193 -5.23 -5.87 22.76
C PHE A 193 -6.50 -5.35 23.44
N ALA A 194 -6.53 -5.28 24.77
CA ALA A 194 -7.68 -4.75 25.52
C ALA A 194 -7.98 -3.27 25.17
N LEU A 195 -6.95 -2.44 25.00
CA LEU A 195 -7.09 -1.03 24.61
C LEU A 195 -7.63 -0.88 23.19
N VAL A 196 -7.06 -1.62 22.22
CA VAL A 196 -7.51 -1.63 20.82
C VAL A 196 -8.96 -2.11 20.73
N ARG A 197 -9.29 -3.21 21.42
CA ARG A 197 -10.65 -3.77 21.50
C ARG A 197 -11.66 -2.74 22.01
N THR A 198 -11.29 -2.01 23.05
CA THR A 198 -12.13 -0.98 23.67
C THR A 198 -12.31 0.24 22.76
N ALA A 199 -11.23 0.71 22.13
CA ALA A 199 -11.26 1.84 21.19
C ALA A 199 -12.10 1.54 19.94
N LEU A 200 -12.08 0.29 19.46
CA LEU A 200 -12.83 -0.18 18.29
C LEU A 200 -14.22 -0.75 18.63
N LYS A 201 -14.60 -0.80 19.92
CA LYS A 201 -15.86 -1.39 20.42
C LYS A 201 -16.11 -2.83 19.93
N ILE A 202 -15.06 -3.64 19.86
CA ILE A 202 -15.16 -5.04 19.42
C ILE A 202 -15.68 -5.88 20.59
N LYS A 203 -16.90 -6.42 20.46
CA LYS A 203 -17.49 -7.33 21.45
C LYS A 203 -16.91 -8.74 21.28
N THR A 204 -16.40 -9.30 22.37
CA THR A 204 -15.89 -10.69 22.43
C THR A 204 -16.84 -11.55 23.27
N GLU A 205 -16.99 -12.84 22.93
CA GLU A 205 -18.04 -13.74 23.46
C GLU A 205 -18.17 -13.81 24.99
N GLY A 206 -17.13 -13.46 25.77
CA GLY A 206 -17.15 -13.42 27.24
C GLY A 206 -17.78 -12.17 27.90
N GLU A 207 -18.18 -11.14 27.14
CA GLU A 207 -18.76 -9.90 27.69
C GLU A 207 -20.27 -9.99 27.99
N HIS A 208 -20.98 -10.97 27.44
CA HIS A 208 -22.39 -11.21 27.75
C HIS A 208 -22.64 -11.48 29.24
N SER A 209 -21.64 -11.96 29.96
CA SER A 209 -21.69 -12.26 31.40
C SER A 209 -21.46 -11.05 32.32
N LEU A 210 -20.82 -9.97 31.84
CA LEU A 210 -20.41 -8.83 32.68
C LEU A 210 -21.46 -7.71 32.71
N GLU A 211 -22.17 -7.47 31.61
CA GLU A 211 -23.30 -6.53 31.59
C GLU A 211 -24.41 -6.95 32.57
N ALA A 212 -24.62 -8.26 32.75
CA ALA A 212 -25.58 -8.79 33.73
C ALA A 212 -25.16 -8.55 35.20
N GLY A 213 -23.86 -8.41 35.47
CA GLY A 213 -23.32 -8.17 36.83
C GLY A 213 -23.31 -6.69 37.21
N GLN A 214 -22.98 -5.80 36.29
CA GLN A 214 -22.93 -4.34 36.55
C GLN A 214 -24.32 -3.73 36.80
N VAL A 215 -25.37 -4.26 36.16
CA VAL A 215 -26.76 -3.83 36.41
C VAL A 215 -27.24 -4.22 37.82
N ALA A 216 -26.70 -5.31 38.39
CA ALA A 216 -27.07 -5.76 39.74
C ALA A 216 -26.34 -4.98 40.86
N GLU A 217 -25.20 -4.36 40.57
CA GLU A 217 -24.36 -3.66 41.55
C GLU A 217 -24.75 -2.18 41.73
N GLU A 218 -25.45 -1.58 40.74
CA GLU A 218 -26.04 -0.23 40.89
C GLU A 218 -27.18 -0.17 41.91
N GLU A 219 -27.70 -1.31 42.40
CA GLU A 219 -28.77 -1.37 43.41
C GLU A 219 -28.31 -1.53 44.87
N GLY A 220 -27.02 -1.63 45.21
CA GLY A 220 -26.64 -1.95 46.60
C GLY A 220 -25.22 -1.65 47.10
N VAL A 221 -25.15 -0.66 48.01
CA VAL A 221 -24.20 -0.50 49.14
C VAL A 221 -22.81 0.09 48.86
N ALA A 222 -22.53 1.19 49.57
CA ALA A 222 -21.23 1.83 49.68
C ALA A 222 -20.24 0.98 50.50
N ALA A 223 -19.13 0.55 49.87
CA ALA A 223 -17.97 -0.01 50.53
C ALA A 223 -16.73 0.85 50.26
N SER A 224 -15.85 0.96 51.25
CA SER A 224 -14.64 1.80 51.27
C SER A 224 -13.64 1.50 50.15
N ASP A 225 -12.94 2.54 49.69
CA ASP A 225 -12.02 2.59 48.53
C ASP A 225 -10.91 1.51 48.49
N PHE A 226 -10.60 0.83 49.60
CA PHE A 226 -9.59 -0.23 49.66
C PHE A 226 -10.17 -1.63 49.36
N ASP A 227 -11.47 -1.81 49.58
CA ASP A 227 -12.16 -3.09 49.37
C ASP A 227 -12.55 -3.28 47.90
N PHE A 228 -12.85 -2.19 47.18
CA PHE A 228 -13.24 -2.25 45.76
C PHE A 228 -12.08 -2.64 44.83
N LEU A 229 -10.86 -2.16 45.11
CA LEU A 229 -9.67 -2.56 44.36
C LEU A 229 -9.24 -3.99 44.66
N ASN A 230 -9.41 -4.49 45.89
CA ASN A 230 -9.11 -5.89 46.19
C ASN A 230 -10.20 -6.84 45.67
N TRP A 231 -11.47 -6.42 45.65
CA TRP A 231 -12.58 -7.19 45.11
C TRP A 231 -12.51 -7.31 43.57
N ALA A 232 -12.19 -6.23 42.86
CA ALA A 232 -12.12 -6.21 41.39
C ALA A 232 -10.95 -7.01 40.80
N PHE A 233 -9.92 -7.32 41.59
CA PHE A 233 -8.73 -8.07 41.17
C PHE A 233 -8.68 -9.51 41.74
N SER A 234 -9.72 -9.96 42.44
CA SER A 234 -9.81 -11.29 43.09
C SER A 234 -10.73 -12.29 42.35
N ARG A 235 -11.10 -12.04 41.09
CA ARG A 235 -11.81 -13.00 40.23
C ARG A 235 -11.10 -13.19 38.90
#